data_AF-A0A975IYU1-F1
#
_entry.id   AF-A0A975IYU1-F1
#
_cell.length_a   1.000
_cell.length_b   1.000
_cell.length_c   1.000
_cell.angle_alpha   90.00
_cell.angle_beta   90.00
_cell.angle_gamma   90.00
#
_symmetry.space_group_name_H-M   'P 1'
#
loop_
_entity.id
_entity.type
_entity.pdbx_description
1 polymer ?
#
loop_
_entity_poly.entity_id
_entity_poly.type
_entity_poly.pdbx_seq_one_letter_code
_entity_poly.pdbx_strand_id
1 'polypeptide(L)'
;MAGMLYLPRLYVYHCKATPGSEMDETFKIMELKLLRMIINPAMIMAVIFGGTLAWLDAGLMGPHFWLSPWALTKIAALVVLFSWHGFLARARRDFANGRNQRSERFWRMTNEIPFVLAIIIVLSVTTKFGGIHS
;
A
#
# COMPACT_ATOMS: atom_id res chain seq x y z
N MET A 1 5.51 -3.07 2.22
CA MET A 1 4.08 -3.32 2.52
C MET A 1 3.70 -3.03 3.97
N ALA A 2 4.50 -3.44 4.96
CA ALA A 2 4.17 -3.27 6.39
C ALA A 2 3.72 -1.85 6.80
N GLY A 3 4.40 -0.80 6.34
CA GLY A 3 4.04 0.58 6.68
C GLY A 3 2.65 1.02 6.18
N MET A 4 2.26 0.63 4.96
CA MET A 4 0.95 0.99 4.40
C MET A 4 -0.21 0.20 5.01
N LEU A 5 0.07 -0.97 5.59
CA LEU A 5 -0.93 -1.77 6.31
C LEU A 5 -1.10 -1.28 7.76
N TYR A 6 -0.07 -0.67 8.34
CA TYR A 6 -0.13 -0.11 9.69
C TYR A 6 -0.82 1.26 9.75
N LEU A 7 -0.78 2.02 8.66
CA LEU A 7 -1.33 3.38 8.59
C LEU A 7 -2.86 3.44 8.82
N PRO A 8 -3.69 2.57 8.22
CA PRO A 8 -5.13 2.51 8.52
C PRO A 8 -5.44 2.25 9.99
N ARG A 9 -4.61 1.43 10.66
CA ARG A 9 -4.76 1.15 12.09
C ARG A 9 -4.52 2.39 12.94
N LEU A 10 -3.53 3.21 12.60
CA LEU A 10 -3.32 4.51 13.23
C LEU A 10 -4.55 5.41 13.08
N TYR A 11 -5.15 5.47 11.88
CA TYR A 11 -6.36 6.26 11.65
C TYR A 11 -7.57 5.83 12.47
N VAL A 12 -7.75 4.53 12.71
CA VAL A 12 -8.81 4.03 13.61
C VAL A 12 -8.65 4.63 15.01
N TYR A 13 -7.43 4.70 15.53
CA TYR A 13 -7.18 5.27 16.85
C TYR A 13 -7.23 6.80 16.84
N HIS A 14 -6.76 7.44 15.78
CA HIS A 14 -6.81 8.89 15.60
C HIS A 14 -8.26 9.40 15.54
N CYS A 15 -9.20 8.64 14.96
CA CYS A 15 -10.62 8.99 14.97
C CYS A 15 -11.22 9.12 16.39
N LYS A 16 -10.58 8.53 17.40
CA LYS A 16 -11.02 8.59 18.80
C LYS A 16 -10.37 9.75 19.57
N ALA A 17 -9.33 10.37 19.01
CA ALA A 17 -8.68 11.51 19.63
C ALA A 17 -9.54 12.76 19.43
N THR A 18 -9.66 13.58 20.46
CA THR A 18 -10.30 14.90 20.35
C THR A 18 -9.39 15.82 19.53
N PRO A 19 -9.90 16.52 18.50
CA PRO A 19 -9.09 17.47 17.73
C PRO A 19 -8.41 18.50 18.64
N GLY A 20 -7.09 18.69 18.49
CA GLY A 20 -6.28 19.59 19.31
C GLY A 20 -5.84 19.02 20.67
N SER A 21 -6.16 17.77 20.99
CA SER A 21 -5.58 17.09 22.16
C SER A 21 -4.12 16.70 21.93
N GLU A 22 -3.37 16.43 23.00
CA GLU A 22 -2.01 15.90 22.91
C GLU A 22 -1.95 14.58 22.10
N MET A 23 -3.01 13.78 22.19
CA MET A 23 -3.14 12.52 21.46
C MET A 23 -3.28 12.75 19.94
N ASP A 24 -4.05 13.75 19.52
CA ASP A 24 -4.23 14.18 18.13
C ASP A 24 -2.89 14.64 17.52
N GLU A 25 -2.15 15.51 18.21
CA GLU A 25 -0.82 15.95 17.77
C GLU A 25 0.19 14.81 17.69
N THR A 26 0.17 13.91 18.67
CA THR A 26 1.03 12.72 18.66
C THR A 26 0.75 11.83 17.44
N PHE A 27 -0.52 11.58 17.12
CA PHE A 27 -0.88 10.80 15.94
C PHE A 27 -0.47 11.49 14.64
N LYS A 28 -0.69 12.80 14.51
CA LYS A 28 -0.27 13.57 13.32
C LYS A 28 1.24 13.45 13.07
N ILE A 29 2.05 13.43 14.13
CA ILE A 29 3.50 13.22 14.04
C ILE A 29 3.79 11.77 13.64
N MET A 30 3.24 10.78 14.33
CA MET A 30 3.49 9.36 14.04
C MET A 30 3.15 9.01 12.59
N GLU A 31 2.00 9.46 12.10
CA GLU A 31 1.56 9.25 10.72
C GLU A 31 2.48 9.93 9.71
N LEU A 32 2.94 11.16 10.01
CA LEU A 32 3.88 11.88 9.15
C LEU A 32 5.23 11.16 9.08
N LYS A 33 5.77 10.76 10.23
CA LYS A 33 7.04 10.04 10.32
C LYS A 33 6.96 8.73 9.54
N LEU A 34 5.90 7.96 9.75
CA LEU A 34 5.69 6.70 9.04
C LEU A 34 5.58 6.91 7.53
N LEU A 35 4.80 7.90 7.08
CA LEU A 35 4.58 8.12 5.66
C LEU A 35 5.82 8.70 4.97
N ARG A 36 6.37 9.81 5.48
CA ARG A 36 7.49 10.51 4.83
C ARG A 36 8.85 9.89 5.10
N MET A 37 9.13 9.38 6.29
CA MET A 37 10.46 8.86 6.62
C MET A 37 10.61 7.36 6.38
N ILE A 38 9.52 6.59 6.36
CA ILE A 38 9.61 5.13 6.17
C ILE A 38 9.04 4.74 4.80
N ILE A 39 7.77 5.05 4.54
CA ILE A 39 7.08 4.54 3.34
C ILE A 39 7.62 5.18 2.06
N ASN A 40 7.75 6.50 2.01
CA ASN A 40 8.20 7.21 0.82
C ASN A 40 9.61 6.79 0.36
N PRO A 41 10.66 6.81 1.21
CA PRO A 41 11.99 6.38 0.77
C PRO A 41 12.01 4.90 0.40
N ALA A 42 11.30 4.04 1.14
CA ALA A 42 11.19 2.62 0.78
C ALA A 42 10.53 2.41 -0.59
N MET A 43 9.47 3.16 -0.92
CA MET A 43 8.83 3.11 -2.23
C MET A 43 9.76 3.59 -3.35
N ILE A 44 10.49 4.69 -3.13
CA ILE A 44 11.46 5.22 -4.10
C ILE A 44 12.51 4.15 -4.41
N MET A 45 13.10 3.55 -3.37
CA MET A 45 14.08 2.48 -3.54
C MET A 45 13.48 1.27 -4.28
N ALA A 46 12.25 0.86 -3.92
CA ALA A 46 11.58 -0.26 -4.57
C ALA A 46 11.31 -0.01 -6.06
N VAL A 47 10.91 1.21 -6.45
CA VAL A 47 10.72 1.58 -7.85
C VAL A 47 12.04 1.64 -8.59
N ILE A 48 13.09 2.20 -7.99
CA ILE A 48 14.41 2.27 -8.62
C ILE A 48 14.93 0.86 -8.87
N PHE A 49 14.99 0.00 -7.85
CA PHE A 49 15.50 -1.36 -8.03
C PHE A 49 14.61 -2.20 -8.96
N GLY A 50 13.29 -2.13 -8.80
CA GLY A 50 12.36 -2.85 -9.66
C GLY A 50 12.42 -2.38 -11.12
N GLY A 51 12.55 -1.07 -11.33
CA GLY A 51 12.69 -0.46 -12.65
C GLY A 51 14.01 -0.82 -13.32
N THR A 52 15.12 -0.79 -12.57
CA THR A 52 16.43 -1.21 -13.08
C THR A 52 16.43 -2.68 -13.49
N LEU A 53 15.84 -3.57 -12.68
CA LEU A 53 15.70 -4.98 -13.05
C LEU A 53 14.84 -5.16 -14.29
N ALA A 54 13.68 -4.50 -14.37
CA ALA A 54 12.82 -4.56 -15.54
C ALA A 54 13.52 -4.02 -16.81
N TRP A 55 14.37 -3.00 -16.67
CA TRP A 55 15.15 -2.47 -17.78
C TRP A 55 16.22 -3.45 -18.27
N LEU A 56 16.93 -4.12 -17.35
CA LEU A 56 17.90 -5.16 -17.69
C LEU A 56 17.22 -6.35 -18.39
N ASP A 57 16.10 -6.82 -17.86
CA ASP A 57 15.33 -7.93 -18.44
C ASP A 57 14.79 -7.57 -19.84
N ALA A 58 14.32 -6.34 -20.03
CA ALA A 58 13.89 -5.84 -21.34
C ALA A 58 15.04 -5.80 -22.36
N GLY A 59 16.27 -5.50 -21.91
CA GLY A 59 17.46 -5.53 -22.76
C GLY A 59 17.83 -6.93 -23.24
N LEU A 60 17.54 -7.97 -22.45
CA LEU A 60 17.81 -9.37 -22.78
C LEU A 60 16.69 -10.01 -23.62
N MET A 61 15.43 -9.71 -23.30
CA MET A 61 14.25 -10.35 -23.89
C MET A 61 13.64 -9.55 -25.06
N GLY A 62 14.14 -8.33 -25.32
CA GLY A 62 13.65 -7.46 -26.38
C GLY A 62 12.32 -6.76 -26.05
N PRO A 63 11.80 -5.93 -26.98
CA PRO A 63 10.68 -5.02 -26.73
C PRO A 63 9.36 -5.72 -26.37
N HIS A 64 9.18 -6.99 -26.74
CA HIS A 64 7.99 -7.79 -26.38
C HIS A 64 7.86 -8.07 -24.88
N PHE A 65 8.96 -7.93 -24.11
CA PHE A 65 8.96 -8.09 -22.66
C PHE A 65 7.89 -7.24 -21.96
N TRP A 66 7.74 -5.99 -22.37
CA TRP A 66 6.79 -5.04 -21.77
C TRP A 66 5.32 -5.40 -22.02
N LEU A 67 5.05 -6.16 -23.08
CA LEU A 67 3.73 -6.66 -23.44
C LEU A 67 3.43 -8.04 -22.84
N SER A 68 4.41 -8.66 -22.16
CA SER A 68 4.20 -9.96 -21.53
C SER A 68 3.13 -9.85 -20.43
N PRO A 69 2.27 -10.88 -20.25
CA PRO A 69 1.29 -10.90 -19.18
C PRO A 69 1.91 -10.66 -17.80
N TRP A 70 3.14 -11.15 -17.58
CA TRP A 70 3.90 -10.96 -16.36
C TRP A 70 4.25 -9.48 -16.10
N ALA A 71 4.78 -8.78 -17.11
CA ALA A 71 5.14 -7.37 -16.99
C ALA A 71 3.91 -6.50 -16.79
N LEU A 72 2.85 -6.73 -17.56
CA LEU A 72 1.57 -6.02 -17.43
C LEU A 72 0.95 -6.21 -16.05
N THR A 73 0.96 -7.44 -15.52
CA THR A 73 0.43 -7.73 -14.18
C THR A 73 1.22 -6.99 -13.10
N LYS A 74 2.55 -6.93 -13.21
CA LYS A 74 3.40 -6.19 -12.25
C LYS A 74 3.17 -4.69 -12.33
N ILE A 75 3.08 -4.12 -13.53
CA ILE A 75 2.81 -2.68 -13.71
C ILE A 75 1.43 -2.33 -13.16
N ALA A 76 0.41 -3.15 -13.45
CA ALA A 76 -0.93 -2.96 -12.89
C ALA A 76 -0.91 -3.01 -11.35
N ALA A 77 -0.19 -3.98 -10.76
CA ALA A 77 -0.03 -4.06 -9.31
C ALA A 77 0.66 -2.83 -8.71
N LEU A 78 1.69 -2.29 -9.39
CA LEU A 78 2.33 -1.03 -8.99
C LEU A 78 1.33 0.13 -9.01
N VAL A 79 0.55 0.29 -10.09
CA VAL A 79 -0.45 1.37 -10.20
C VAL A 79 -1.48 1.30 -9.08
N VAL A 80 -1.97 0.09 -8.75
CA VAL A 80 -2.90 -0.11 -7.63
C VAL A 80 -2.25 0.29 -6.31
N LEU A 81 -1.00 -0.12 -6.08
CA LEU A 81 -0.26 0.19 -4.86
C LEU A 81 0.03 1.69 -4.70
N PHE A 82 0.40 2.37 -5.79
CA PHE A 82 0.60 3.83 -5.81
C PHE A 82 -0.70 4.59 -5.56
N SER A 83 -1.80 4.15 -6.17
CA SER A 83 -3.12 4.72 -5.96
C SER A 83 -3.55 4.57 -4.50
N TRP A 84 -3.32 3.39 -3.91
CA TRP A 84 -3.59 3.12 -2.50
C TRP A 84 -2.75 4.00 -1.57
N HIS A 85 -1.44 4.11 -1.84
CA HIS A 85 -0.56 5.00 -1.09
C HIS A 85 -1.03 6.46 -1.16
N GLY A 86 -1.39 6.94 -2.35
CA GLY A 86 -1.90 8.30 -2.56
C GLY A 86 -3.20 8.57 -1.80
N PHE A 87 -4.11 7.60 -1.77
CA PHE A 87 -5.33 7.65 -0.97
C PHE A 87 -5.02 7.81 0.53
N LEU A 88 -4.12 7.00 1.08
CA LEU A 88 -3.70 7.11 2.48
C LEU A 88 -3.00 8.45 2.76
N ALA A 89 -2.10 8.89 1.89
CA ALA A 89 -1.42 10.18 2.03
C ALA A 89 -2.40 11.38 1.99
N ARG A 90 -3.51 11.26 1.25
CA ARG A 90 -4.60 12.24 1.27
C ARG A 90 -5.35 12.19 2.60
N ALA A 91 -5.75 11.01 3.05
CA ALA A 91 -6.43 10.85 4.33
C ALA A 91 -5.63 11.43 5.51
N ARG A 92 -4.31 11.21 5.55
CA ARG A 92 -3.41 11.85 6.54
C ARG A 92 -3.57 13.36 6.55
N ARG A 93 -3.62 13.98 5.38
CA ARG A 93 -3.77 15.44 5.25
C ARG A 93 -5.16 15.88 5.71
N ASP A 94 -6.19 15.07 5.49
CA ASP A 94 -7.54 15.37 5.96
C ASP A 94 -7.63 15.29 7.49
N PHE A 95 -7.01 14.28 8.12
CA PHE A 95 -6.84 14.20 9.57
C PHE A 95 -6.06 15.40 10.13
N ALA A 96 -4.91 15.72 9.54
CA ALA A 96 -4.08 16.84 10.00
C ALA A 96 -4.78 18.21 9.93
N ASN A 97 -5.71 18.39 9.00
CA ASN A 97 -6.49 19.62 8.84
C ASN A 97 -7.84 19.59 9.60
N GLY A 98 -8.13 18.54 10.38
CA GLY A 98 -9.42 18.39 11.07
C GLY A 98 -10.62 18.19 10.12
N ARG A 99 -10.39 17.85 8.85
CA ARG A 99 -11.41 17.64 7.81
C ARG A 99 -11.71 16.18 7.54
N ASN A 100 -11.40 15.28 8.49
CA ASN A 100 -11.66 13.88 8.28
C ASN A 100 -13.18 13.61 8.19
N GLN A 101 -13.64 13.23 7.00
CA GLN A 101 -15.05 12.88 6.73
C GLN A 101 -15.30 11.37 6.82
N ARG A 102 -14.28 10.56 7.12
CA ARG A 102 -14.37 9.09 7.13
C ARG A 102 -14.52 8.58 8.56
N SER A 103 -15.50 7.69 8.77
CA SER A 103 -15.83 7.11 10.07
C SER A 103 -14.81 6.05 10.52
N GLU A 104 -14.77 5.77 11.83
CA GLU A 104 -13.95 4.69 12.40
C GLU A 104 -14.19 3.34 11.71
N ARG A 105 -15.45 3.04 11.37
CA ARG A 105 -15.83 1.80 10.68
C ARG A 105 -15.15 1.64 9.32
N PHE A 106 -15.00 2.74 8.56
CA PHE A 106 -14.31 2.73 7.28
C PHE A 106 -12.83 2.36 7.45
N TRP A 107 -12.17 2.93 8.45
CA TRP A 107 -10.76 2.64 8.73
C TRP A 107 -10.54 1.23 9.29
N ARG A 108 -11.50 0.69 10.05
CA ARG A 108 -11.49 -0.71 10.50
C ARG A 108 -11.62 -1.70 9.36
N MET A 109 -12.58 -1.49 8.44
CA MET A 109 -12.69 -2.33 7.24
C MET A 109 -11.40 -2.32 6.43
N THR A 110 -10.74 -1.16 6.34
CA THR A 110 -9.46 -1.03 5.66
C THR A 110 -8.35 -1.87 6.32
N ASN A 111 -8.39 -2.01 7.65
CA ASN A 111 -7.45 -2.85 8.40
C ASN A 111 -7.70 -4.36 8.20
N GLU A 112 -8.88 -4.77 7.74
CA GLU A 112 -9.19 -6.18 7.43
C GLU A 112 -8.71 -6.60 6.03
N ILE A 113 -8.43 -5.64 5.14
CA ILE A 113 -7.89 -5.91 3.79
C ILE A 113 -6.66 -6.84 3.82
N PRO A 114 -5.62 -6.62 4.67
CA PRO A 114 -4.50 -7.57 4.75
C PRO A 114 -4.91 -9.00 5.11
N PHE A 115 -5.90 -9.17 5.99
CA PHE A 115 -6.38 -10.50 6.39
C PHE A 115 -7.13 -11.19 5.24
N VAL A 116 -8.01 -10.47 4.56
CA VAL A 116 -8.74 -10.98 3.38
C VAL A 116 -7.76 -11.33 2.25
N LEU A 117 -6.78 -10.47 1.97
CA LEU A 117 -5.73 -10.74 0.99
C LEU A 117 -4.92 -11.99 1.35
N ALA A 118 -4.57 -12.17 2.63
CA ALA A 118 -3.85 -13.36 3.07
C ALA A 118 -4.66 -14.64 2.82
N ILE A 119 -5.96 -14.64 3.11
CA ILE A 119 -6.86 -15.76 2.81
C ILE A 119 -6.89 -16.02 1.30
N ILE A 120 -7.06 -14.99 0.48
CA ILE A 120 -7.08 -15.12 -0.99
C ILE A 120 -5.76 -15.70 -1.49
N ILE A 121 -4.61 -15.22 -1.01
CA ILE A 121 -3.29 -15.72 -1.39
C ILE A 121 -3.15 -17.19 -1.02
N VAL A 122 -3.47 -17.57 0.22
CA VAL A 122 -3.41 -18.97 0.68
C VAL A 122 -4.33 -19.87 -0.15
N LEU A 123 -5.56 -19.44 -0.42
CA LEU A 123 -6.50 -20.18 -1.26
C LEU A 123 -5.98 -20.27 -2.70
N SER A 124 -5.42 -19.21 -3.27
CA SER A 124 -4.91 -19.21 -4.64
C SER A 124 -3.74 -20.18 -4.83
N VAL A 125 -2.89 -20.33 -3.80
CA VAL A 125 -1.77 -21.27 -3.78
C VAL A 125 -2.25 -22.71 -3.56
N THR A 126 -3.19 -22.91 -2.64
CA THR A 126 -3.67 -24.25 -2.28
C THR A 126 -4.68 -24.85 -3.27
N THR A 127 -5.47 -24.02 -3.94
CA THR A 127 -6.43 -24.47 -4.96
C THR A 127 -5.82 -24.69 -6.35
N LYS A 128 -4.49 -24.60 -6.49
CA LYS A 128 -3.77 -24.65 -7.78
C LYS A 128 -4.37 -23.67 -8.79
N PHE A 129 -4.06 -22.38 -8.70
CA PHE A 129 -3.96 -21.56 -9.92
C PHE A 129 -2.72 -22.00 -10.70
N GLY A 130 -2.83 -23.14 -11.38
CA GLY A 130 -1.74 -23.81 -12.07
C GLY A 130 -1.69 -25.29 -11.70
N GLY A 131 -2.57 -26.07 -12.32
CA GLY A 131 -2.25 -27.47 -12.57
C GLY A 131 -0.96 -27.54 -13.37
N ILE A 132 0.19 -27.63 -12.68
CA ILE A 132 1.34 -28.33 -13.22
C ILE A 132 0.96 -29.81 -13.10
N HIS A 133 0.16 -30.28 -14.07
CA HIS A 133 0.20 -31.67 -14.48
C HIS A 133 1.20 -31.72 -15.63
N SER A 134 2.19 -32.61 -15.46
CA SER A 134 3.19 -33.10 -16.43
C SER A 134 4.09 -32.07 -17.09
#